data_AF-A0A6P2AZX0-F1
#
_entry.id   AF-A0A6P2AZX0-F1
#
_cell.length_a   1.000
_cell.length_b   1.000
_cell.length_c   1.000
_cell.angle_alpha   90.00
_cell.angle_beta   90.00
_cell.angle_gamma   90.00
#
_symmetry.space_group_name_H-M   'P 1'
#
loop_
_entity.id
_entity.type
_entity.pdbx_description
1 polymer ?
#
loop_
_entity_poly.entity_id
_entity_poly.type
_entity_poly.pdbx_seq_one_letter_code
_entity_poly.pdbx_strand_id
1 'polypeptide(L)'
;MSFKLFFSVLLSGMVFFTFGCQQQENNQSVETEINETGEPSEEELRKFVQAVQLLQPMGMMAQQQMIAAVEDAGMTPQRFTEIMNAKQMGDDSIEVSPSEQELYESAETALNGIQDEIQAEMEKALEEMGFSMERYEEIMMMVNMDEELLEKVQGMLMEASEMEE
;
A
#
# COMPACT_ATOMS: atom_id res chain seq x y z
N MET A 1 8.43 -11.99 -15.31
CA MET A 1 9.66 -11.16 -15.33
C MET A 1 10.05 -10.93 -13.89
N SER A 2 11.22 -11.41 -13.48
CA SER A 2 11.63 -11.50 -12.08
C SER A 2 12.34 -10.21 -11.63
N PHE A 3 11.79 -9.53 -10.62
CA PHE A 3 12.34 -8.31 -10.05
C PHE A 3 13.42 -8.66 -9.03
N LYS A 4 14.69 -8.58 -9.44
CA LYS A 4 15.85 -8.82 -8.58
C LYS A 4 16.40 -7.50 -8.03
N LEU A 5 16.35 -7.39 -6.71
CA LEU A 5 17.43 -6.95 -5.81
C LEU A 5 18.32 -5.77 -6.24
N PHE A 6 18.20 -4.65 -5.53
CA PHE A 6 19.32 -3.74 -5.27
C PHE A 6 19.31 -3.24 -3.82
N PHE A 7 19.75 -4.10 -2.89
CA PHE A 7 20.29 -3.67 -1.60
C PHE A 7 21.80 -3.56 -1.75
N SER A 8 22.37 -2.34 -1.68
CA SER A 8 23.80 -2.13 -1.41
C SER A 8 24.16 -0.66 -1.23
N VAL A 9 24.20 -0.16 0.01
CA VAL A 9 25.23 0.80 0.50
C VAL A 9 25.42 0.53 2.00
N LEU A 10 26.39 -0.29 2.41
CA LEU A 10 27.81 0.01 2.73
C LEU A 10 28.02 0.48 4.19
N LEU A 11 28.58 -0.47 4.93
CA LEU A 11 29.07 -0.45 6.31
C LEU A 11 30.27 0.50 6.47
N SER A 12 30.20 1.49 7.36
CA SER A 12 31.40 2.09 7.98
C SER A 12 31.05 2.70 9.34
N GLY A 13 31.61 2.13 10.40
CA GLY A 13 31.32 2.51 11.78
C GLY A 13 32.14 3.69 12.31
N MET A 14 31.59 4.38 13.31
CA MET A 14 32.34 4.90 14.45
C MET A 14 31.38 5.24 15.61
N VAL A 15 31.67 4.68 16.79
CA VAL A 15 30.96 4.86 18.06
C VAL A 15 31.39 6.17 18.73
N PHE A 16 30.45 6.99 19.19
CA PHE A 16 30.63 7.88 20.35
C PHE A 16 29.37 7.92 21.22
N PHE A 17 29.60 7.88 22.53
CA PHE A 17 28.68 7.49 23.61
C PHE A 17 28.17 8.74 24.36
N THR A 18 26.85 8.77 24.65
CA THR A 18 26.14 9.32 25.84
C THR A 18 26.20 10.81 26.24
N PHE A 19 25.04 11.47 26.40
CA PHE A 19 24.32 11.69 27.68
C PHE A 19 23.07 12.60 27.53
N GLY A 20 21.96 12.25 28.20
CA GLY A 20 20.99 13.25 28.73
C GLY A 20 19.51 13.10 28.34
N CYS A 21 18.69 12.61 29.27
CA CYS A 21 17.26 12.28 29.18
C CYS A 21 16.30 13.42 28.77
N GLN A 22 15.22 13.07 28.05
CA GLN A 22 13.86 13.40 28.50
C GLN A 22 12.83 12.40 27.96
N GLN A 23 12.29 11.64 28.90
CA GLN A 23 11.15 10.76 28.80
C GLN A 23 9.89 11.64 28.73
N GLN A 24 9.06 11.49 27.69
CA GLN A 24 7.67 11.93 27.75
C GLN A 24 6.78 10.69 27.64
N GLU A 25 6.20 10.39 28.79
CA GLU A 25 5.13 9.46 29.06
C GLU A 25 3.83 10.03 28.48
N ASN A 26 3.22 9.37 27.51
CA ASN A 26 1.76 9.35 27.46
C ASN A 26 1.25 8.02 26.90
N ASN A 27 0.31 7.49 27.67
CA ASN A 27 -0.29 6.18 27.70
C ASN A 27 -1.37 6.01 26.63
N GLN A 28 -1.26 4.97 25.80
CA GLN A 28 -2.39 4.10 25.47
C GLN A 28 -1.85 2.77 24.91
N SER A 29 -1.71 1.80 25.80
CA SER A 29 -1.55 0.40 25.46
C SER A 29 -2.88 -0.14 24.93
N VAL A 30 -2.96 -0.35 23.62
CA VAL A 30 -3.87 -1.36 23.05
C VAL A 30 -3.11 -2.69 23.20
N GLU A 31 -3.61 -3.57 24.06
CA GLU A 31 -3.15 -4.97 24.12
C GLU A 31 -3.59 -5.66 22.82
N THR A 32 -2.76 -5.54 21.78
CA THR A 32 -2.66 -6.58 20.77
C THR A 32 -1.71 -7.62 21.35
N GLU A 33 -2.13 -8.87 21.48
CA GLU A 33 -1.24 -10.00 21.79
C GLU A 33 -0.23 -10.16 20.65
N ILE A 34 0.85 -9.39 20.71
CA ILE A 34 2.04 -9.57 19.90
C ILE A 34 2.86 -10.70 20.52
N ASN A 35 3.02 -11.80 19.77
CA ASN A 35 4.03 -12.80 20.06
C ASN A 35 5.40 -12.08 20.14
N GLU A 36 6.29 -12.50 21.04
CA GLU A 36 7.58 -11.84 21.33
C GLU A 36 8.54 -11.76 20.11
N THR A 37 8.14 -12.34 18.97
CA THR A 37 8.82 -12.34 17.66
C THR A 37 8.29 -11.30 16.65
N GLY A 38 7.14 -10.65 16.91
CA GLY A 38 6.46 -9.76 15.95
C GLY A 38 5.62 -10.48 14.88
N GLU A 39 5.71 -11.81 14.83
CA GLU A 39 4.92 -12.65 13.93
C GLU A 39 3.42 -12.59 14.26
N PRO A 40 2.54 -12.63 13.26
CA PRO A 40 1.11 -12.55 13.48
C PRO A 40 0.55 -13.82 14.11
N SER A 41 -0.37 -13.65 15.06
CA SER A 41 -1.10 -14.76 15.66
C SER A 41 -2.06 -15.41 14.67
N GLU A 42 -2.60 -16.60 14.97
CA GLU A 42 -3.61 -17.22 14.11
C GLU A 42 -4.89 -16.39 14.02
N GLU A 43 -5.32 -15.76 15.12
CA GLU A 43 -6.47 -14.84 15.10
C GLU A 43 -6.18 -13.62 14.22
N GLU A 44 -4.98 -13.06 14.33
CA GLU A 44 -4.55 -11.92 13.54
C GLU A 44 -4.49 -12.25 12.05
N LEU A 45 -4.00 -13.45 11.69
CA LEU A 45 -4.04 -13.96 10.31
C LEU A 45 -5.46 -14.14 9.78
N ARG A 46 -6.41 -14.60 10.60
CA ARG A 46 -7.83 -14.71 10.19
C ARG A 46 -8.45 -13.35 9.90
N LYS A 47 -8.12 -12.33 10.70
CA LYS A 47 -8.57 -10.95 10.44
C LYS A 47 -7.87 -10.36 9.22
N PHE A 48 -6.58 -10.64 9.02
CA PHE A 48 -5.85 -10.27 7.81
C PHE A 48 -6.50 -10.87 6.55
N VAL A 49 -6.89 -12.15 6.59
CA VAL A 49 -7.60 -12.82 5.48
C VAL A 49 -8.93 -12.12 5.16
N GLN A 50 -9.72 -11.78 6.18
CA GLN A 50 -10.95 -11.00 6.00
C GLN A 50 -10.66 -9.62 5.40
N ALA A 51 -9.60 -8.95 5.86
CA ALA A 51 -9.18 -7.67 5.29
C ALA A 51 -8.79 -7.79 3.82
N VAL A 52 -8.06 -8.84 3.43
CA VAL A 52 -7.73 -9.12 2.03
C VAL A 52 -9.00 -9.30 1.20
N GLN A 53 -9.97 -10.08 1.68
CA GLN A 53 -11.24 -10.29 0.97
C GLN A 53 -12.04 -9.00 0.79
N LEU A 54 -12.03 -8.11 1.80
CA LEU A 54 -12.73 -6.84 1.76
C LEU A 54 -12.03 -5.80 0.85
N LEU A 55 -10.70 -5.69 0.98
CA LEU A 55 -9.92 -4.64 0.31
C LEU A 55 -9.61 -4.97 -1.16
N GLN A 56 -9.50 -6.26 -1.53
CA GLN A 56 -9.22 -6.65 -2.91
C GLN A 56 -10.22 -6.07 -3.94
N PRO A 57 -11.55 -6.18 -3.76
CA PRO A 57 -12.50 -5.56 -4.68
C PRO A 57 -12.42 -4.03 -4.68
N MET A 58 -12.12 -3.40 -3.54
CA MET A 58 -11.90 -1.95 -3.46
C MET A 58 -10.73 -1.52 -4.35
N GLY A 59 -9.61 -2.25 -4.32
CA GLY A 59 -8.47 -2.00 -5.20
C GLY A 59 -8.81 -2.12 -6.70
N MET A 60 -9.69 -3.06 -7.08
CA MET A 60 -10.15 -3.18 -8.46
C MET A 60 -11.08 -2.04 -8.88
N MET A 61 -11.95 -1.56 -7.97
CA MET A 61 -12.82 -0.42 -8.22
C MET A 61 -12.02 0.87 -8.33
N ALA A 62 -11.04 1.07 -7.44
CA ALA A 62 -10.08 2.15 -7.48
C ALA A 62 -9.37 2.26 -8.82
N GLN A 63 -8.83 1.14 -9.34
CA GLN A 63 -8.16 1.13 -10.64
C GLN A 63 -9.10 1.57 -11.78
N GLN A 64 -10.36 1.15 -11.76
CA GLN A 64 -11.34 1.56 -12.76
C GLN A 64 -11.70 3.05 -12.64
N GLN A 65 -11.85 3.57 -11.42
CA GLN A 65 -12.11 4.99 -11.18
C GLN A 65 -10.95 5.87 -11.67
N MET A 66 -9.70 5.45 -11.43
CA MET A 66 -8.52 6.16 -11.93
C MET A 66 -8.48 6.21 -13.45
N ILE A 67 -8.77 5.10 -14.13
CA ILE A 67 -8.86 5.06 -15.60
C ILE A 67 -9.94 6.03 -16.10
N ALA A 68 -11.14 5.96 -15.52
CA ALA A 68 -12.25 6.83 -15.89
C ALA A 68 -11.92 8.31 -15.66
N ALA A 69 -11.24 8.66 -14.56
CA ALA A 69 -10.85 10.03 -14.27
C ALA A 69 -9.88 10.61 -15.30
N VAL A 70 -8.94 9.80 -15.81
CA VAL A 70 -8.03 10.21 -16.88
C VAL A 70 -8.81 10.44 -18.19
N GLU A 71 -9.74 9.54 -18.52
CA GLU A 71 -10.59 9.66 -19.70
C GLU A 71 -11.53 10.87 -19.63
N ASP A 72 -12.15 11.12 -18.47
CA ASP A 72 -13.03 12.27 -18.20
C ASP A 72 -12.27 13.60 -18.26
N ALA A 73 -10.99 13.60 -17.89
CA ALA A 73 -10.08 14.73 -18.08
C ALA A 73 -9.70 14.95 -19.56
N GLY A 74 -10.15 14.10 -20.48
CA GLY A 74 -9.93 14.23 -21.92
C GLY A 74 -8.60 13.64 -22.40
N MET A 75 -7.94 12.82 -21.59
CA MET A 75 -6.68 12.16 -21.92
C MET A 75 -6.84 10.64 -21.97
N THR A 76 -6.06 9.95 -22.80
CA THR A 76 -6.05 8.47 -22.76
C THR A 76 -5.13 7.99 -21.62
N PRO A 77 -5.43 6.85 -20.96
CA PRO A 77 -4.56 6.28 -19.93
C PRO A 77 -3.12 6.05 -20.40
N GLN A 78 -2.95 5.67 -21.67
CA GLN A 78 -1.64 5.46 -22.28
C GLN A 78 -0.86 6.77 -22.41
N ARG A 79 -1.50 7.84 -22.90
CA ARG A 79 -0.87 9.16 -23.05
C ARG A 79 -0.54 9.79 -21.70
N PHE A 80 -1.43 9.65 -20.73
CA PHE A 80 -1.18 10.08 -19.35
C PHE A 80 0.06 9.38 -18.78
N THR A 81 0.13 8.06 -18.91
CA THR A 81 1.26 7.24 -18.44
C THR A 81 2.58 7.64 -19.11
N GLU A 82 2.55 7.92 -20.42
CA GLU A 82 3.72 8.38 -21.18
C GLU A 82 4.25 9.71 -20.63
N ILE A 83 3.37 10.70 -20.45
CA ILE A 83 3.72 12.02 -19.92
C ILE A 83 4.22 11.92 -18.48
N MET A 84 3.55 11.13 -17.63
CA MET A 84 3.94 10.90 -16.24
C MET A 84 5.36 10.31 -16.15
N ASN A 85 5.64 9.26 -16.91
CA ASN A 85 6.95 8.61 -16.92
C ASN A 85 8.05 9.55 -17.41
N ALA A 86 7.78 10.30 -18.48
CA ALA A 86 8.73 11.27 -19.00
C ALA A 86 9.07 12.35 -17.97
N LYS A 87 8.06 12.91 -17.30
CA LYS A 87 8.26 13.87 -16.19
C LYS A 87 9.05 13.28 -15.03
N GLN A 88 8.75 12.05 -14.61
CA GLN A 88 9.45 11.38 -13.51
C GLN A 88 10.93 11.10 -13.84
N MET A 89 11.22 10.74 -15.09
CA MET A 89 12.58 10.46 -15.56
C MET A 89 13.36 11.71 -15.99
N GLY A 90 12.69 12.87 -16.11
CA GLY A 90 13.28 14.05 -16.74
C GLY A 90 13.59 13.83 -18.22
N ASP A 91 12.78 13.03 -18.90
CA ASP A 91 12.90 12.73 -20.32
C ASP A 91 12.16 13.77 -21.17
N ASP A 92 12.92 14.63 -21.84
CA ASP A 92 12.40 15.65 -22.76
C ASP A 92 12.22 15.13 -24.20
N SER A 93 12.34 13.81 -24.44
CA SER A 93 12.25 13.23 -25.79
C SER A 93 10.83 13.20 -26.37
N ILE A 94 9.81 13.28 -25.50
CA ILE A 94 8.41 13.37 -25.92
C ILE A 94 7.99 14.84 -26.03
N GLU A 95 7.28 15.17 -27.09
CA GLU A 95 6.63 16.48 -27.18
C GLU A 95 5.35 16.46 -26.34
N VAL A 96 5.20 17.44 -25.46
CA VAL A 96 3.96 17.68 -24.70
C VAL A 96 3.47 19.07 -25.05
N SER A 97 2.31 19.14 -25.71
CA SER A 97 1.71 20.43 -26.07
C SER A 97 1.15 21.15 -24.83
N PRO A 98 0.95 22.48 -24.88
CA PRO A 98 0.31 23.20 -23.77
C PRO A 98 -1.08 22.66 -23.42
N SER A 99 -1.86 22.23 -24.42
CA SER A 99 -3.17 21.62 -24.18
C SER A 99 -3.05 20.28 -23.48
N GLU A 100 -2.09 19.43 -23.83
CA GLU A 100 -1.87 18.16 -23.13
C GLU A 100 -1.38 18.37 -21.70
N GLN A 101 -0.57 19.41 -21.46
CA GLN A 101 -0.13 19.78 -20.12
C GLN A 101 -1.33 20.16 -19.23
N GLU A 102 -2.29 20.94 -19.74
CA GLU A 102 -3.51 21.29 -19.01
C GLU A 102 -4.39 20.06 -18.69
N LEU A 103 -4.59 19.16 -19.67
CA LEU A 103 -5.35 17.92 -19.46
C LEU A 103 -4.64 16.99 -18.46
N TYR A 104 -3.31 16.92 -18.51
CA TYR A 104 -2.50 16.14 -17.59
C TYR A 104 -2.63 16.65 -16.15
N GLU A 105 -2.51 17.96 -15.92
CA GLU A 105 -2.70 18.58 -14.59
C GLU A 105 -4.12 18.37 -14.04
N SER A 106 -5.13 18.43 -14.91
CA SER A 106 -6.51 18.12 -14.54
C SER A 106 -6.66 16.66 -14.12
N ALA A 107 -6.07 15.72 -14.87
CA ALA A 107 -6.07 14.30 -14.53
C ALA A 107 -5.32 14.04 -13.22
N GLU A 108 -4.15 14.64 -13.00
CA GLU A 108 -3.41 14.53 -11.73
C GLU A 108 -4.24 15.00 -10.54
N THR A 109 -4.95 16.12 -10.68
CA THR A 109 -5.82 16.63 -9.61
C THR A 109 -6.94 15.65 -9.28
N ALA A 110 -7.59 15.08 -10.30
CA ALA A 110 -8.65 14.10 -10.11
C ALA A 110 -8.12 12.81 -9.48
N LEU A 111 -6.96 12.32 -9.93
CA LEU A 111 -6.32 11.12 -9.41
C LEU A 111 -5.86 11.27 -7.95
N ASN A 112 -5.40 12.45 -7.55
CA ASN A 112 -5.06 12.71 -6.14
C ASN A 112 -6.31 12.63 -5.26
N GLY A 113 -7.42 13.23 -5.68
CA GLY A 113 -8.68 13.13 -4.93
C GLY A 113 -9.19 11.70 -4.79
N ILE A 114 -9.09 10.91 -5.87
CA ILE A 114 -9.46 9.48 -5.85
C ILE A 114 -8.54 8.69 -4.90
N GLN A 115 -7.23 8.92 -4.95
CA GLN A 115 -6.28 8.26 -4.04
C GLN A 115 -6.59 8.57 -2.56
N ASP A 116 -6.85 9.83 -2.23
CA ASP A 116 -7.19 10.24 -0.86
C ASP A 116 -8.49 9.57 -0.38
N GLU A 117 -9.51 9.51 -1.26
CA GLU A 117 -10.79 8.86 -0.95
C GLU A 117 -10.62 7.36 -0.70
N ILE A 118 -9.91 6.66 -1.60
CA ILE A 118 -9.64 5.22 -1.45
C ILE A 118 -8.83 4.96 -0.18
N GLN A 119 -7.81 5.77 0.11
CA GLN A 119 -7.03 5.63 1.34
C GLN A 119 -7.91 5.73 2.58
N ALA A 120 -8.78 6.74 2.64
CA ALA A 120 -9.71 6.91 3.76
C ALA A 120 -10.70 5.74 3.88
N GLU A 121 -11.20 5.21 2.76
CA GLU A 121 -12.07 4.03 2.78
C GLU A 121 -11.35 2.77 3.27
N MET A 122 -10.10 2.54 2.83
CA MET A 122 -9.30 1.40 3.28
C MET A 122 -8.96 1.52 4.78
N GLU A 123 -8.53 2.68 5.24
CA GLU A 123 -8.23 2.94 6.66
C GLU A 123 -9.46 2.67 7.52
N LYS A 124 -10.62 3.19 7.13
CA LYS A 124 -11.87 2.96 7.85
C LYS A 124 -12.26 1.47 7.87
N ALA A 125 -12.15 0.78 6.73
CA ALA A 125 -12.47 -0.64 6.64
C ALA A 125 -11.59 -1.46 7.60
N LEU A 126 -10.28 -1.17 7.64
CA LEU A 126 -9.34 -1.82 8.56
C LEU A 126 -9.63 -1.50 10.02
N GLU A 127 -9.91 -0.24 10.35
CA GLU A 127 -10.24 0.17 11.71
C GLU A 127 -11.49 -0.56 12.25
N GLU A 128 -12.52 -0.74 11.42
CA GLU A 128 -13.73 -1.50 11.76
C GLU A 128 -13.44 -2.97 12.10
N MET A 129 -12.36 -3.54 11.56
CA MET A 129 -11.87 -4.90 11.87
C MET A 129 -10.85 -4.93 13.02
N GLY A 130 -10.53 -3.78 13.62
CA GLY A 130 -9.51 -3.66 14.67
C GLY A 130 -8.08 -3.74 14.14
N PHE A 131 -7.86 -3.34 12.88
CA PHE A 131 -6.56 -3.23 12.25
C PHE A 131 -6.13 -1.78 12.09
N SER A 132 -4.84 -1.50 12.28
CA SER A 132 -4.22 -0.30 11.70
C SER A 132 -3.73 -0.61 10.30
N MET A 133 -3.66 0.43 9.46
CA MET A 133 -3.05 0.33 8.12
C MET A 133 -1.60 -0.19 8.22
N GLU A 134 -0.81 0.36 9.15
CA GLU A 134 0.59 -0.04 9.37
C GLU A 134 0.72 -1.54 9.70
N ARG A 135 -0.12 -2.07 10.58
CA ARG A 135 -0.06 -3.50 10.94
C ARG A 135 -0.51 -4.38 9.79
N TYR A 136 -1.51 -3.96 9.02
CA TYR A 136 -1.93 -4.67 7.82
C TYR A 136 -0.79 -4.75 6.79
N GLU A 137 -0.10 -3.64 6.53
CA GLU A 137 1.06 -3.59 5.63
C GLU A 137 2.23 -4.44 6.15
N GLU A 138 2.49 -4.42 7.45
CA GLU A 138 3.52 -5.24 8.09
C GLU A 138 3.24 -6.73 7.90
N ILE A 139 2.03 -7.19 8.18
CA ILE A 139 1.64 -8.60 7.97
C ILE A 139 1.72 -8.94 6.49
N MET A 140 1.25 -8.07 5.60
CA MET A 140 1.37 -8.30 4.15
C MET A 140 2.83 -8.47 3.73
N MET A 141 3.75 -7.66 4.27
CA MET A 141 5.17 -7.79 4.01
C MET A 141 5.72 -9.13 4.52
N MET A 142 5.38 -9.53 5.74
CA MET A 142 5.79 -10.82 6.31
C MET A 142 5.28 -11.99 5.46
N VAL A 143 4.00 -11.98 5.10
CA VAL A 143 3.37 -13.00 4.24
C VAL A 143 4.06 -13.10 2.89
N ASN A 144 4.50 -11.99 2.30
CA ASN A 144 5.22 -12.01 1.02
C ASN A 144 6.67 -12.51 1.13
N MET A 145 7.29 -12.42 2.32
CA MET A 145 8.67 -12.83 2.56
C MET A 145 8.81 -14.27 3.08
N ASP A 146 7.76 -14.81 3.69
CA ASP A 146 7.73 -16.15 4.30
C ASP A 146 6.82 -17.09 3.50
N GLU A 147 7.41 -18.11 2.88
CA GLU A 147 6.71 -19.09 2.05
C GLU A 147 5.70 -19.93 2.85
N GLU A 148 6.01 -20.30 4.10
CA GLU A 148 5.11 -21.07 4.95
C GLU A 148 3.91 -20.21 5.38
N LEU A 149 4.16 -18.93 5.70
CA LEU A 149 3.11 -17.99 6.03
C LEU A 149 2.20 -17.70 4.82
N LEU A 150 2.78 -17.60 3.62
CA LEU A 150 2.04 -17.45 2.37
C LEU A 150 1.12 -18.64 2.11
N GLU A 151 1.63 -19.87 2.21
CA GLU A 151 0.82 -21.09 2.04
C GLU A 151 -0.33 -21.14 3.05
N LYS A 152 -0.05 -20.76 4.31
CA LYS A 152 -1.06 -20.72 5.37
C LYS A 152 -2.17 -19.71 5.07
N VAL A 153 -1.83 -18.48 4.67
CA VAL A 153 -2.81 -17.45 4.31
C VAL A 153 -3.62 -17.87 3.09
N GLN A 154 -2.99 -18.49 2.07
CA GLN A 154 -3.70 -19.01 0.91
C GLN A 154 -4.70 -20.10 1.29
N GLY A 155 -4.33 -21.01 2.20
CA GLY A 155 -5.24 -22.01 2.75
C GLY A 155 -6.44 -21.37 3.45
N MET A 156 -6.20 -20.38 4.31
CA MET A 156 -7.28 -19.66 5.00
C MET A 156 -8.21 -18.90 4.04
N LEU A 157 -7.67 -18.31 2.96
CA LEU A 157 -8.47 -17.65 1.93
C LEU A 157 -9.38 -18.64 1.19
N MET A 158 -8.89 -19.83 0.89
CA MET A 158 -9.68 -20.90 0.26
C MET A 158 -10.78 -21.41 1.19
N GLU A 159 -10.47 -21.64 2.46
CA GLU A 159 -11.47 -22.04 3.46
C GLU A 159 -12.55 -20.95 3.64
N ALA A 160 -12.14 -19.68 3.69
CA ALA A 160 -13.05 -18.56 3.85
C ALA A 160 -14.03 -18.42 2.66
N SER A 161 -13.56 -18.61 1.43
CA SER A 161 -14.42 -18.53 0.25
C SER A 161 -15.42 -19.68 0.14
N GLU A 162 -15.10 -20.87 0.66
CA GLU A 162 -16.02 -22.01 0.70
C GLU A 162 -17.15 -21.87 1.73
N MET A 163 -16.97 -21.02 2.75
CA MET A 163 -17.98 -20.81 3.81
C MET A 163 -19.05 -19.76 3.44
N GLU A 164 -18.86 -18.99 2.38
CA GLU A 164 -19.78 -17.94 1.91
C GLU A 164 -20.84 -18.45 0.89
N GLU A 165 -20.75 -19.71 0.44
CA GLU A 165 -21.74 -20.38 -0.43
C GLU A 165 -22.86 -21.11 0.33
#